data_AF-A0A8J6I1L1-F1
#
_entry.id   AF-A0A8J6I1L1-F1
#
_cell.length_a   1.000
_cell.length_b   1.000
_cell.length_c   1.000
_cell.angle_alpha   90.00
_cell.angle_beta   90.00
_cell.angle_gamma   90.00
#
_symmetry.space_group_name_H-M   'P 1'
#
loop_
_entity.id
_entity.type
_entity.pdbx_description
1 polymer ?
#
loop_
_entity_poly.entity_id
_entity_poly.type
_entity_poly.pdbx_seq_one_letter_code
_entity_poly.pdbx_strand_id
1 'polypeptide(L)'
;MPRGFHLFLLTCFWVGLLGGFSSDLELSGDPAAQLFFQTNFQNRRGLAYRWVPPGEDTYRLRYGTGFSPTETVLGQVPLLCIVNFWNPVEAVGSATLEAVWRGEITNWSALGGEDRPIEVLTYNHPDLPRLPGTDRPGLRQVRSQEAMVAAVAFPA
;
A
#
# COMPACT_ATOMS: atom_id res chain seq x y z
N MET A 1 48.11 18.02 -8.24
CA MET A 1 47.46 17.17 -7.21
C MET A 1 48.41 16.03 -6.87
N PRO A 2 48.68 15.73 -5.58
CA PRO A 2 49.73 14.79 -5.22
C PRO A 2 49.29 13.35 -5.47
N ARG A 3 50.13 12.56 -6.15
CA ARG A 3 49.90 11.15 -6.53
C ARG A 3 49.37 10.26 -5.40
N GLY A 4 49.71 10.55 -4.14
CA GLY A 4 49.24 9.79 -2.98
C GLY A 4 47.72 9.90 -2.74
N PHE A 5 47.10 11.03 -3.08
CA PHE A 5 45.66 11.22 -2.90
C PHE A 5 44.84 10.36 -3.89
N HIS A 6 45.34 10.19 -5.11
CA HIS A 6 44.72 9.32 -6.11
C HIS A 6 44.81 7.85 -5.73
N LEU A 7 45.95 7.41 -5.17
CA LEU A 7 46.10 6.03 -4.68
C LEU A 7 45.17 5.74 -3.50
N PHE A 8 45.05 6.68 -2.55
CA PHE A 8 44.13 6.55 -1.42
C PHE A 8 42.67 6.45 -1.89
N LEU A 9 42.23 7.34 -2.79
CA LEU A 9 40.87 7.29 -3.34
C LEU A 9 40.62 6.02 -4.16
N LEU A 10 41.62 5.54 -4.92
CA LEU A 10 41.51 4.26 -5.63
C LEU A 10 41.35 3.11 -4.65
N THR A 11 42.13 3.08 -3.57
CA THR A 11 42.00 2.03 -2.54
C THR A 11 40.64 2.10 -1.83
N CYS A 12 40.14 3.29 -1.48
CA CYS A 12 38.80 3.43 -0.91
C CYS A 12 37.71 2.98 -1.90
N PHE A 13 37.86 3.32 -3.18
CA PHE A 13 36.94 2.89 -4.23
C PHE A 13 36.96 1.37 -4.41
N TRP A 14 38.14 0.75 -4.47
CA TRP A 14 38.26 -0.71 -4.57
C TRP A 14 37.77 -1.43 -3.32
N VAL A 15 38.00 -0.89 -2.12
CA VAL A 15 37.44 -1.44 -0.87
C VAL A 15 35.92 -1.30 -0.83
N GLY A 16 35.35 -0.18 -1.27
CA GLY A 16 33.89 -0.02 -1.36
C GLY A 16 33.24 -0.85 -2.47
N LEU A 17 33.94 -1.03 -3.60
CA LEU A 17 33.48 -1.80 -4.76
C LEU A 17 33.54 -3.32 -4.50
N LEU A 18 34.63 -3.80 -3.89
CA LEU A 18 34.83 -5.22 -3.56
C LEU A 18 34.20 -5.61 -2.22
N GLY A 19 34.10 -4.65 -1.30
CA GLY A 19 33.47 -4.82 0.01
C GLY A 19 31.95 -4.81 -0.04
N GLY A 20 31.36 -4.59 -1.23
CA GLY A 20 29.94 -4.75 -1.53
C GLY A 20 29.05 -4.52 -0.32
N PHE A 21 28.79 -3.27 0.03
CA PHE A 21 27.89 -2.94 1.12
C PHE A 21 26.47 -3.43 0.80
N SER A 22 26.23 -4.72 1.04
CA SER A 22 24.91 -5.33 1.14
C SER A 22 24.55 -5.27 2.62
N SER A 23 24.04 -4.12 3.06
CA SER A 23 23.20 -4.14 4.24
C SER A 23 21.88 -4.72 3.79
N ASP A 24 21.74 -6.05 3.88
CA ASP A 24 20.47 -6.70 3.63
C ASP A 24 19.46 -6.08 4.61
N LEU A 25 18.45 -5.39 4.08
CA LEU A 25 17.46 -4.73 4.92
C LEU A 25 16.66 -5.83 5.64
N GLU A 26 16.87 -5.97 6.94
CA GLU A 26 16.15 -6.95 7.75
C GLU A 26 14.82 -6.36 8.20
N LEU A 27 13.73 -6.98 7.73
CA LEU A 27 12.37 -6.60 8.05
C LEU A 27 11.73 -7.65 8.96
N SER A 28 10.91 -7.19 9.89
CA SER A 28 9.98 -8.00 10.67
C SER A 28 8.63 -7.30 10.70
N GLY A 29 7.57 -8.01 11.06
CA GLY A 29 6.23 -7.46 11.09
C GLY A 29 5.21 -8.56 11.32
N ASP A 30 3.94 -8.19 11.37
CA ASP A 30 2.87 -9.16 11.39
C ASP A 30 2.79 -9.95 10.06
N PRO A 31 2.12 -11.11 10.04
CA PRO A 31 2.02 -11.94 8.82
C PRO A 31 1.37 -11.23 7.63
N ALA A 32 0.42 -10.31 7.86
CA ALA A 32 -0.22 -9.56 6.79
C ALA A 32 0.76 -8.57 6.15
N ALA A 33 1.60 -7.94 6.96
CA ALA A 33 2.68 -7.09 6.49
C ALA A 33 3.73 -7.85 5.69
N GLN A 34 4.09 -9.05 6.15
CA GLN A 34 5.02 -9.93 5.43
C GLN A 34 4.49 -10.27 4.04
N LEU A 35 3.24 -10.72 3.97
CA LEU A 35 2.61 -11.11 2.72
C LEU A 35 2.55 -9.93 1.75
N PHE A 36 2.07 -8.77 2.20
CA PHE A 36 2.00 -7.57 1.37
C PHE A 36 3.36 -7.16 0.81
N PHE A 37 4.41 -7.13 1.65
CA PHE A 37 5.74 -6.73 1.20
C PHE A 37 6.33 -7.71 0.20
N GLN A 38 6.19 -9.01 0.44
CA GLN A 38 6.65 -10.06 -0.48
C GLN A 38 5.93 -10.02 -1.83
N THR A 39 4.63 -9.70 -1.85
CA THR A 39 3.85 -9.61 -3.08
C THR A 39 4.17 -8.35 -3.88
N ASN A 40 4.30 -7.20 -3.22
CA ASN A 40 4.36 -5.89 -3.90
C ASN A 40 5.78 -5.34 -4.09
N PHE A 41 6.71 -5.76 -3.25
CA PHE A 41 8.10 -5.31 -3.28
C PHE A 41 8.99 -6.53 -3.45
N GLN A 42 9.22 -6.95 -4.69
CA GLN A 42 10.15 -8.04 -4.96
C GLN A 42 11.59 -7.53 -4.94
N ASN A 43 12.50 -8.39 -4.50
CA ASN A 43 13.94 -8.09 -4.52
C ASN A 43 14.41 -7.78 -5.94
N ARG A 44 15.03 -6.62 -6.11
CA ARG A 44 15.56 -6.14 -7.39
C ARG A 44 16.85 -5.36 -7.16
N ARG A 45 17.59 -5.11 -8.23
CA ARG A 45 18.87 -4.36 -8.15
C ARG A 45 18.63 -2.99 -7.48
N GLY A 46 19.26 -2.75 -6.32
CA GLY A 46 19.09 -1.53 -5.53
C GLY A 46 18.05 -1.60 -4.40
N LEU A 47 17.29 -2.69 -4.27
CA LEU A 47 16.40 -2.94 -3.13
C LEU A 47 16.35 -4.45 -2.86
N ALA A 48 17.13 -4.88 -1.87
CA ALA A 48 17.15 -6.24 -1.36
C ALA A 48 16.80 -6.21 0.14
N TYR A 49 15.85 -7.05 0.55
CA TYR A 49 15.46 -7.22 1.94
C TYR A 49 15.30 -8.70 2.29
N ARG A 50 15.34 -8.98 3.59
CA ARG A 50 15.12 -10.29 4.18
C ARG A 50 14.09 -10.18 5.29
N TRP A 51 13.10 -11.06 5.29
CA TRP A 51 12.18 -11.17 6.40
C TRP A 51 12.79 -12.08 7.48
N VAL A 52 12.92 -11.58 8.71
CA VAL A 52 13.53 -12.30 9.83
C VAL A 52 12.68 -12.19 11.10
N PRO A 53 12.86 -13.08 12.09
CA PRO A 53 12.28 -12.90 13.42
C PRO A 53 12.72 -11.55 14.02
N PRO A 54 11.86 -10.89 14.83
CA PRO A 54 12.19 -9.59 15.41
C PRO A 54 13.45 -9.66 16.29
N GLY A 55 14.45 -8.83 15.97
CA GLY A 55 15.70 -8.66 16.70
C GLY A 55 16.03 -7.19 16.99
N GLU A 56 17.20 -6.95 17.59
CA GLU A 56 17.66 -5.62 18.01
C GLU A 56 17.90 -4.67 16.81
N ASP A 57 18.43 -5.19 15.71
CA ASP A 57 18.77 -4.44 14.50
C ASP A 57 17.72 -4.58 13.37
N THR A 58 16.52 -5.10 13.68
CA THR A 58 15.49 -5.41 12.69
C THR A 58 14.47 -4.27 12.57
N TYR A 59 14.18 -3.83 11.34
CA TYR A 59 13.14 -2.84 11.11
C TYR A 59 11.75 -3.49 11.19
N ARG A 60 10.85 -2.91 11.98
CA ARG A 60 9.49 -3.42 12.14
C ARG A 60 8.51 -2.69 11.22
N LEU A 61 7.85 -3.43 10.34
CA LEU A 61 6.74 -2.95 9.51
C LEU A 61 5.42 -3.08 10.28
N ARG A 62 4.59 -2.02 10.27
CA ARG A 62 3.28 -1.99 10.94
C ARG A 62 2.25 -1.30 10.07
N TYR A 63 1.04 -1.87 10.00
CA TYR A 63 -0.14 -1.21 9.43
C TYR A 63 -1.03 -0.71 10.56
N GLY A 64 -1.29 0.59 10.61
CA GLY A 64 -2.12 1.18 11.66
C GLY A 64 -2.21 2.70 11.57
N THR A 65 -3.05 3.28 12.42
CA THR A 65 -3.37 4.71 12.43
C THR A 65 -2.45 5.56 13.33
N GLY A 66 -1.35 4.99 13.85
CA GLY A 66 -0.42 5.71 14.72
C GLY A 66 0.97 5.09 14.78
N PHE A 67 1.99 5.95 14.87
CA PHE A 67 3.39 5.59 15.05
C PHE A 67 3.84 5.88 16.48
N SER A 68 4.74 5.05 17.03
CA SER A 68 5.41 5.36 18.30
C SER A 68 6.48 6.43 18.05
N PRO A 69 6.61 7.48 18.89
CA PRO A 69 7.66 8.49 18.74
C PRO A 69 9.08 7.93 18.94
N THR A 70 9.22 6.69 19.40
CA THR A 70 10.49 6.00 19.62
C THR A 70 11.02 5.24 18.41
N GLU A 71 10.24 5.10 17.33
CA GLU A 71 10.63 4.35 16.13
C GLU A 71 11.06 5.29 15.00
N THR A 72 12.20 5.00 14.36
CA THR A 72 12.65 5.73 13.17
C THR A 72 11.82 5.30 11.96
N VAL A 73 11.00 6.21 11.43
CA VAL A 73 10.16 5.94 10.25
C VAL A 73 11.02 6.00 8.98
N LEU A 74 11.15 4.85 8.30
CA LEU A 74 11.89 4.76 7.03
C LEU A 74 11.06 5.17 5.81
N GLY A 75 9.73 5.04 5.89
CA GLY A 75 8.82 5.37 4.79
C GLY A 75 7.36 5.19 5.17
N GLN A 76 6.50 5.98 4.54
CA GLN A 76 5.04 5.93 4.70
C GLN A 76 4.41 5.61 3.35
N VAL A 77 3.53 4.61 3.30
CA VAL A 77 2.75 4.30 2.10
C VAL A 77 1.31 4.76 2.34
N PRO A 78 0.81 5.75 1.58
CA PRO A 78 -0.56 6.19 1.74
C PRO A 78 -1.51 5.14 1.16
N LEU A 79 -2.53 4.77 1.94
CA LEU A 79 -3.74 4.15 1.41
C LEU A 79 -4.55 5.28 0.74
N LEU A 80 -4.50 5.34 -0.59
CA LEU A 80 -5.20 6.37 -1.35
C LEU A 80 -6.65 5.96 -1.60
N CYS A 81 -7.59 6.81 -1.19
CA CYS A 81 -8.93 6.81 -1.76
C CYS A 81 -8.87 7.59 -3.08
N ILE A 82 -8.96 6.89 -4.21
CA ILE A 82 -8.98 7.53 -5.53
C ILE A 82 -10.42 7.98 -5.81
N VAL A 83 -10.61 9.29 -5.92
CA VAL A 83 -11.89 9.90 -6.33
C VAL A 83 -11.80 10.36 -7.79
N ASN A 84 -12.90 10.22 -8.54
CA ASN A 84 -13.00 10.83 -9.86
C ASN A 84 -13.02 12.36 -9.71
N PHE A 85 -12.07 13.07 -10.32
CA PHE A 85 -11.95 14.53 -10.23
C PHE A 85 -13.16 15.28 -10.78
N TRP A 86 -13.94 14.66 -11.66
CA TRP A 86 -15.14 15.26 -12.27
C TRP A 86 -16.42 14.80 -11.57
N ASN A 87 -16.28 14.23 -10.37
CA ASN A 87 -17.42 13.85 -9.57
C ASN A 87 -18.13 15.12 -9.08
N PRO A 88 -19.43 15.33 -9.38
CA PRO A 88 -20.20 16.48 -8.91
C PRO A 88 -20.40 16.50 -7.39
N VAL A 89 -20.05 15.41 -6.69
CA VAL A 89 -20.12 15.32 -5.23
C VAL A 89 -18.91 16.01 -4.60
N GLU A 90 -19.11 17.20 -4.04
CA GLU A 90 -18.04 18.09 -3.56
C GLU A 90 -17.49 17.73 -2.17
N ALA A 91 -18.26 17.03 -1.32
CA ALA A 91 -17.87 16.73 0.05
C ALA A 91 -18.36 15.34 0.50
N VAL A 92 -17.47 14.34 0.45
CA VAL A 92 -17.71 13.01 1.03
C VAL A 92 -16.88 12.87 2.29
N GLY A 93 -17.49 13.11 3.45
CA GLY A 93 -16.87 12.88 4.75
C GLY A 93 -16.83 11.40 5.12
N SER A 94 -16.08 11.06 6.18
CA SER A 94 -16.00 9.68 6.70
C SER A 94 -17.36 9.08 7.04
N ALA A 95 -18.24 9.84 7.70
CA ALA A 95 -19.59 9.39 8.02
C ALA A 95 -20.43 9.10 6.76
N THR A 96 -20.30 9.91 5.72
CA THR A 96 -20.97 9.70 4.43
C THR A 96 -20.46 8.44 3.75
N LEU A 97 -19.13 8.23 3.74
CA LEU A 97 -18.54 6.99 3.26
C LEU A 97 -19.07 5.80 4.05
N GLU A 98 -19.10 5.86 5.38
CA GLU A 98 -19.63 4.78 6.22
C GLU A 98 -21.09 4.45 5.89
N ALA A 99 -21.95 5.46 5.71
CA ALA A 99 -23.33 5.27 5.30
C ALA A 99 -23.46 4.62 3.91
N VAL A 100 -22.60 5.03 2.96
CA VAL A 100 -22.46 4.34 1.66
C VAL A 100 -21.98 2.91 1.85
N TRP A 101 -21.03 2.65 2.76
CA TRP A 101 -20.51 1.30 3.04
C TRP A 101 -21.53 0.39 3.72
N ARG A 102 -22.42 0.95 4.54
CA ARG A 102 -23.52 0.23 5.19
C ARG A 102 -24.72 -0.01 4.26
N GLY A 103 -24.75 0.65 3.10
CA GLY A 103 -25.90 0.60 2.19
C GLY A 103 -27.08 1.46 2.64
N GLU A 104 -26.86 2.39 3.56
CA GLU A 104 -27.84 3.41 3.96
C GLU A 104 -27.99 4.47 2.86
N ILE A 105 -26.90 4.73 2.13
CA ILE A 105 -26.89 5.55 0.92
C ILE A 105 -26.56 4.65 -0.27
N THR A 106 -27.48 4.53 -1.21
CA THR A 106 -27.39 3.60 -2.35
C THR A 106 -27.47 4.28 -3.72
N ASN A 107 -27.64 5.60 -3.78
CA ASN A 107 -27.78 6.35 -5.03
C ASN A 107 -26.97 7.66 -4.96
N TRP A 108 -26.32 8.02 -6.06
CA TRP A 108 -25.49 9.22 -6.20
C TRP A 108 -26.29 10.53 -6.05
N SER A 109 -27.58 10.53 -6.38
CA SER A 109 -28.47 11.69 -6.21
C SER A 109 -28.59 12.15 -4.76
N ALA A 110 -28.50 11.21 -3.79
CA ALA A 110 -28.50 11.52 -2.37
C ALA A 110 -27.24 12.29 -1.92
N LEU A 111 -26.21 12.32 -2.75
CA LEU A 111 -24.94 13.00 -2.51
C LEU A 111 -24.76 14.25 -3.39
N GLY A 112 -25.80 14.63 -4.17
CA GLY A 112 -25.73 15.73 -5.14
C GLY A 112 -25.18 15.33 -6.52
N GLY A 113 -25.03 14.03 -6.79
CA GLY A 113 -24.66 13.51 -8.11
C GLY A 113 -25.86 13.18 -8.99
N GLU A 114 -25.60 12.43 -10.07
CA GLU A 114 -26.66 11.95 -10.97
C GLU A 114 -27.58 10.93 -10.29
N ASP A 115 -28.80 10.75 -10.80
CA ASP A 115 -29.68 9.65 -10.37
C ASP A 115 -29.17 8.30 -10.90
N ARG A 116 -28.14 7.78 -10.23
CA ARG A 116 -27.52 6.51 -10.55
C ARG A 116 -27.28 5.70 -9.26
N PRO A 117 -27.47 4.37 -9.30
CA PRO A 117 -27.13 3.53 -8.19
C PRO A 117 -25.62 3.58 -7.90
N ILE A 118 -25.26 3.55 -6.62
CA ILE A 118 -23.87 3.42 -6.18
C ILE A 118 -23.51 1.94 -6.25
N GLU A 119 -22.51 1.62 -7.08
CA GLU A 119 -21.89 0.29 -7.11
C GLU A 119 -20.68 0.26 -6.17
N VAL A 120 -20.61 -0.76 -5.32
CA VAL A 120 -19.49 -0.98 -4.41
C VAL A 120 -18.76 -2.24 -4.81
N LEU A 121 -17.54 -2.07 -5.28
CA LEU A 121 -16.66 -3.17 -5.66
C LEU A 121 -15.82 -3.60 -4.46
N THR A 122 -15.88 -4.90 -4.14
CA THR A 122 -15.04 -5.48 -3.09
C THR A 122 -14.16 -6.58 -3.66
N TYR A 123 -12.90 -6.57 -3.25
CA TYR A 123 -11.97 -7.66 -3.55
C TYR A 123 -12.08 -8.72 -2.45
N ASN A 124 -12.49 -9.93 -2.83
CA ASN A 124 -12.57 -11.05 -1.89
C ASN A 124 -11.57 -12.12 -2.30
N HIS A 125 -10.43 -12.12 -1.61
CA HIS A 125 -9.45 -13.18 -1.66
C HIS A 125 -9.56 -14.00 -0.36
N PRO A 126 -9.47 -15.34 -0.41
CA PRO A 126 -9.59 -16.19 0.79
C PRO A 126 -8.67 -15.78 1.95
N ASP A 127 -7.50 -15.23 1.62
CA ASP A 127 -6.45 -14.85 2.59
C ASP A 127 -6.55 -13.39 3.06
N LEU A 128 -7.54 -12.63 2.59
CA LEU A 128 -7.74 -11.24 2.97
C LEU A 128 -8.92 -11.07 3.94
N PRO A 129 -8.85 -10.10 4.86
CA PRO A 129 -9.98 -9.77 5.73
C PRO A 129 -11.22 -9.45 4.90
N ARG A 130 -12.35 -10.11 5.22
CA ARG A 130 -13.64 -9.70 4.64
C ARG A 130 -14.08 -8.40 5.29
N LEU A 131 -14.41 -7.42 4.45
CA LEU A 131 -15.02 -6.18 4.92
C LEU A 131 -16.42 -6.51 5.49
N PRO A 132 -16.83 -5.89 6.62
CA PRO A 132 -18.17 -6.06 7.14
C PRO A 132 -19.23 -5.52 6.16
N GLY A 133 -20.42 -6.11 6.15
CA GLY A 133 -21.55 -5.63 5.32
C GLY A 133 -21.55 -6.12 3.87
N THR A 134 -21.03 -7.31 3.59
CA THR A 134 -20.98 -7.90 2.23
C THR A 134 -22.33 -8.37 1.67
N ASP A 135 -23.37 -8.45 2.49
CA ASP A 135 -24.71 -8.87 2.07
C ASP A 135 -25.62 -7.65 1.87
N ARG A 136 -25.34 -6.83 0.85
CA ARG A 136 -26.14 -5.62 0.57
C ARG A 136 -26.36 -5.34 -0.91
N PRO A 137 -27.45 -4.63 -1.27
CA PRO A 137 -27.71 -4.21 -2.63
C PRO A 137 -26.59 -3.32 -3.18
N GLY A 138 -26.24 -3.50 -4.46
CA GLY A 138 -25.19 -2.71 -5.13
C GLY A 138 -23.76 -3.14 -4.82
N LEU A 139 -23.55 -4.11 -3.93
CA LEU A 139 -22.21 -4.68 -3.71
C LEU A 139 -21.91 -5.75 -4.75
N ARG A 140 -20.85 -5.54 -5.52
CA ARG A 140 -20.32 -6.50 -6.47
C ARG A 140 -18.96 -7.00 -5.99
N GLN A 141 -18.87 -8.31 -5.82
CA GLN A 141 -17.64 -8.95 -5.40
C GLN A 141 -16.83 -9.39 -6.62
N VAL A 142 -15.55 -9.04 -6.64
CA VAL A 142 -14.59 -9.46 -7.67
C VAL A 142 -13.55 -10.42 -7.08
N ARG A 143 -13.15 -11.41 -7.89
CA ARG A 143 -12.30 -12.54 -7.46
C ARG A 143 -10.84 -12.41 -7.86
N SER A 144 -10.48 -11.44 -8.70
CA SER A 144 -9.10 -11.17 -9.11
C SER A 144 -8.86 -9.67 -9.26
N GLN A 145 -7.59 -9.28 -9.28
CA GLN A 145 -7.19 -7.89 -9.52
C GLN A 145 -7.51 -7.48 -10.97
N GLU A 146 -7.35 -8.36 -11.96
CA GLU A 146 -7.78 -8.06 -13.33
C GLU A 146 -9.29 -7.81 -13.40
N ALA A 147 -10.09 -8.56 -12.64
CA ALA A 147 -11.53 -8.37 -12.58
C ALA A 147 -11.91 -7.03 -11.91
N MET A 148 -11.15 -6.58 -10.91
CA MET A 148 -11.31 -5.24 -10.32
C MET A 148 -11.00 -4.16 -11.35
N VAL A 149 -9.87 -4.27 -12.04
CA VAL A 149 -9.45 -3.31 -13.08
C VAL A 149 -10.49 -3.24 -14.20
N ALA A 150 -10.97 -4.38 -14.68
CA ALA A 150 -12.02 -4.44 -15.69
C ALA A 150 -13.36 -3.88 -15.20
N ALA A 151 -13.65 -4.01 -13.90
CA ALA A 151 -14.88 -3.48 -13.30
C ALA A 151 -14.87 -1.96 -13.15
N VAL A 152 -13.72 -1.35 -12.89
CA VAL A 152 -13.58 0.12 -12.77
C VAL A 152 -13.23 0.80 -14.09
N ALA A 153 -12.84 0.03 -15.11
CA ALA A 153 -12.58 0.56 -16.44
C ALA A 153 -13.90 1.04 -17.06
N PHE A 154 -13.96 2.33 -17.40
CA PHE A 154 -15.09 2.87 -18.15
C PHE A 154 -15.17 2.19 -19.52
N PRO A 155 -16.37 1.80 -20.00
CA PRO A 155 -16.54 1.57 -21.43
C PRO A 155 -16.21 2.88 -22.16
N ALA A 156 -15.41 2.77 -23.22
CA ALA A 156 -15.09 3.88 -24.11
C ALA A 156 -16.35 4.46 -24.76
#